data_AF-A0A9E3IQD2-F1
#
_entry.id   AF-A0A9E3IQD2-F1
#
_cell.length_a   1.000
_cell.length_b   1.000
_cell.length_c   1.000
_cell.angle_alpha   90.00
_cell.angle_beta   90.00
_cell.angle_gamma   90.00
#
_symmetry.space_group_name_H-M   'P 1'
#
loop_
_entity.id
_entity.type
_entity.pdbx_description
1 polymer ?
#
loop_
_entity_poly.entity_id
_entity_poly.type
_entity_poly.pdbx_seq_one_letter_code
_entity_poly.pdbx_strand_id
1 'polypeptide(L)'
;MNHDDHKPGKILVHGSETGEITAELIERRAREIAVIDGRSPDEVTVTDRLQAKRELSGESLPPTTQEDAVSTGALSRDPSEPPSIPGRQVPLQNEADDQDVTERLAVEGVEEAQHDQMLAARRRRNS
;
A
#
# COMPACT_ATOMS: atom_id res chain seq x y z
N MET A 1 33.52 5.63 29.01
CA MET A 1 32.18 5.62 28.38
C MET A 1 32.30 6.39 27.08
N ASN A 2 32.48 5.67 25.97
CA ASN A 2 32.59 6.26 24.64
C ASN A 2 31.18 6.24 24.03
N HIS A 3 30.70 7.40 23.61
CA HIS A 3 29.44 7.52 22.89
C HIS A 3 29.76 7.31 21.41
N ASP A 4 29.30 6.21 20.84
CA ASP A 4 29.31 6.00 19.40
C ASP A 4 28.33 6.98 18.76
N ASP A 5 28.89 8.04 18.18
CA ASP A 5 28.19 9.02 17.36
C ASP A 5 27.80 8.36 16.03
N HIS A 6 26.67 7.65 16.02
CA HIS A 6 26.11 7.03 14.83
C HIS A 6 25.59 8.10 13.86
N LYS A 7 26.47 8.57 12.98
CA LYS A 7 26.05 9.36 11.81
C LYS A 7 25.23 8.47 10.88
N PRO A 8 23.98 8.82 10.55
CA PRO A 8 23.18 8.04 9.63
C PRO A 8 23.85 8.02 8.24
N GLY A 9 24.05 6.83 7.68
CA GLY A 9 24.62 6.66 6.35
C GLY A 9 23.72 7.28 5.28
N LYS A 10 24.30 8.04 4.35
CA LYS A 10 23.56 8.64 3.22
C LYS A 10 23.51 7.68 2.04
N ILE A 11 22.32 7.35 1.55
CA ILE A 11 22.13 6.58 0.32
C ILE A 11 22.10 7.55 -0.87
N LEU A 12 23.04 7.37 -1.80
CA LEU A 12 23.15 8.15 -3.02
C LEU A 12 22.71 7.28 -4.21
N VAL A 13 21.69 7.70 -4.95
CA VAL A 13 21.31 7.06 -6.23
C VAL A 13 21.75 8.00 -7.36
N HIS A 14 22.66 7.54 -8.21
CA HIS A 14 23.25 8.33 -9.31
C HIS A 14 23.86 9.68 -8.89
N GLY A 15 24.43 9.76 -7.69
CA GLY A 15 25.01 11.01 -7.15
C GLY A 15 23.98 12.02 -6.65
N SER A 16 22.69 11.67 -6.65
CA SER A 16 21.62 12.47 -6.05
C SER A 16 21.24 11.88 -4.68
N GLU A 17 21.17 12.74 -3.67
CA GLU A 17 20.67 12.37 -2.34
C GLU A 17 19.19 11.99 -2.45
N THR A 18 18.86 10.69 -2.40
CA THR A 18 17.49 10.18 -2.57
C THR A 18 16.71 10.10 -1.25
N GLY A 19 17.26 10.70 -0.18
CA GLY A 19 16.68 10.64 1.16
C GLY A 19 15.89 11.88 1.57
N GLU A 20 15.90 12.95 0.77
CA GLU A 20 15.26 14.21 1.14
C GLU A 20 13.83 14.28 0.60
N ILE A 21 12.86 14.47 1.51
CA ILE A 21 11.47 14.71 1.15
C ILE A 21 11.38 16.10 0.52
N THR A 22 11.31 16.15 -0.81
CA THR A 22 11.21 17.42 -1.55
C THR A 22 9.78 17.96 -1.56
N ALA A 23 9.63 19.28 -1.75
CA ALA A 23 8.32 19.91 -1.88
C ALA A 23 7.50 19.33 -3.05
N GLU A 24 8.16 18.96 -4.15
CA GLU A 24 7.52 18.31 -5.30
C GLU A 24 6.92 16.94 -4.90
N LEU A 25 7.64 16.16 -4.10
CA LEU A 25 7.18 14.86 -3.62
C LEU A 25 5.94 15.01 -2.73
N ILE A 26 5.95 16.03 -1.86
CA ILE A 26 4.80 16.37 -1.00
C ILE A 26 3.60 16.79 -1.86
N GLU A 27 3.77 17.66 -2.85
CA GLU A 27 2.67 18.09 -3.73
C GLU A 27 2.12 16.93 -4.55
N ARG A 28 2.98 16.05 -5.08
CA ARG A 28 2.53 14.85 -5.79
C ARG A 28 1.66 13.99 -4.89
N ARG A 29 2.12 13.71 -3.66
CA ARG A 29 1.37 12.90 -2.71
C ARG A 29 0.08 13.58 -2.25
N ALA A 30 0.09 14.91 -2.08
CA ALA A 30 -1.10 15.66 -1.69
C ALA A 30 -2.19 15.63 -2.77
N ARG A 31 -1.82 15.67 -4.06
CA ARG A 31 -2.76 15.47 -5.17
C ARG A 31 -3.37 14.08 -5.16
N GLU A 32 -2.58 13.05 -4.89
CA GLU A 32 -3.09 11.68 -4.76
C GLU A 32 -4.10 11.58 -3.61
N ILE A 33 -3.80 12.17 -2.45
CA ILE A 33 -4.71 12.21 -1.31
C ILE A 33 -6.03 12.90 -1.68
N ALA A 34 -5.98 14.05 -2.36
CA ALA A 34 -7.19 14.74 -2.82
C ALA A 34 -8.05 13.85 -3.74
N VAL A 35 -7.43 13.12 -4.65
CA VAL A 35 -8.12 12.17 -5.55
C VAL A 35 -8.72 10.99 -4.77
N ILE A 36 -8.01 10.44 -3.79
CA ILE A 36 -8.50 9.37 -2.91
C ILE A 36 -9.75 9.83 -2.14
N ASP A 37 -9.77 11.09 -1.71
CA ASP A 37 -10.92 11.71 -1.04
C ASP A 37 -12.07 12.10 -2.00
N GLY A 38 -11.97 11.77 -3.29
CA GLY A 38 -12.97 12.06 -4.31
C GLY A 38 -13.01 13.52 -4.77
N ARG A 39 -11.96 14.30 -4.48
CA ARG A 39 -11.79 15.68 -4.95
C ARG A 39 -10.93 15.73 -6.22
N SER A 40 -10.98 16.87 -6.93
CA SER A 40 -10.09 17.09 -8.06
C SER A 40 -8.61 17.18 -7.60
N PRO A 41 -7.63 16.72 -8.41
CA PRO A 41 -6.21 16.94 -8.11
C PRO A 41 -5.81 18.42 -8.07
N ASP A 42 -6.65 19.33 -8.52
CA ASP A 42 -6.44 20.78 -8.39
C ASP A 42 -7.00 21.34 -7.07
N GLU A 43 -7.84 20.58 -6.36
CA GLU A 43 -8.47 20.94 -5.09
C GLU A 43 -7.64 20.46 -3.88
N VAL A 44 -6.32 20.62 -3.96
CA VAL A 44 -5.40 20.26 -2.88
C VAL A 44 -5.50 21.24 -1.72
N THR A 45 -5.81 20.71 -0.55
CA THR A 45 -5.93 21.46 0.69
C THR A 45 -4.63 21.46 1.49
N VAL A 46 -4.55 22.32 2.51
CA VAL A 46 -3.42 22.32 3.46
C VAL A 46 -3.36 21.02 4.24
N THR A 47 -4.50 20.40 4.54
CA THR A 47 -4.57 19.11 5.24
C THR A 47 -3.97 17.97 4.41
N ASP A 48 -4.17 17.97 3.09
CA ASP A 48 -3.57 16.97 2.19
C ASP A 48 -2.04 17.07 2.18
N ARG A 49 -1.51 18.30 2.13
CA ARG A 49 -0.06 18.55 2.19
C ARG A 49 0.55 18.11 3.52
N LEU A 50 -0.14 18.38 4.63
CA LEU A 50 0.29 17.96 5.95
C LEU A 50 0.28 16.43 6.06
N GLN A 51 -0.75 15.78 5.55
CA GLN A 51 -0.83 14.31 5.54
C GLN A 51 0.24 13.70 4.64
N ALA A 52 0.43 14.23 3.42
CA ALA A 52 1.49 13.82 2.51
C ALA A 52 2.86 13.89 3.18
N LYS A 53 3.15 14.97 3.92
CA LYS A 53 4.41 15.11 4.64
C LYS A 53 4.57 14.01 5.72
N ARG A 54 3.53 13.73 6.51
CA ARG A 54 3.57 12.68 7.56
C ARG A 54 3.76 11.28 6.98
N GLU A 55 3.12 11.00 5.84
CA GLU A 55 3.26 9.71 5.17
C GLU A 55 4.67 9.54 4.59
N LEU A 56 5.20 10.58 3.94
CA LEU A 56 6.55 10.55 3.36
C LEU A 56 7.65 10.52 4.44
N SER A 57 7.42 11.11 5.62
CA SER A 57 8.33 11.01 6.76
C SER A 57 8.22 9.70 7.54
N GLY A 58 7.25 8.85 7.20
CA GLY A 58 7.00 7.59 7.90
C GLY A 58 6.40 7.79 9.31
N GLU A 59 5.96 8.99 9.68
CA GLU A 59 5.31 9.27 10.97
C GLU A 59 3.99 8.50 11.15
N SER A 60 3.37 8.07 10.06
CA SER A 60 2.14 7.27 10.08
C SER A 60 2.38 5.77 10.13
N LEU A 61 3.63 5.30 10.06
CA LEU A 61 3.92 3.88 10.17
C LEU A 61 3.79 3.47 11.65
N PRO A 62 3.12 2.36 11.97
CA PRO A 62 3.19 1.80 13.32
C PRO A 62 4.67 1.59 13.67
N PRO A 63 5.06 1.75 14.95
CA PRO A 63 6.43 1.49 15.36
C PRO A 63 6.80 0.11 14.84
N THR A 64 7.89 0.02 14.08
CA THR A 64 8.43 -1.28 13.72
C THR A 64 8.75 -1.94 15.05
N THR A 65 7.95 -2.94 15.42
CA THR A 65 8.33 -3.84 16.50
C THR A 65 9.69 -4.37 16.08
N GLN A 66 10.76 -3.94 16.77
CA GLN A 66 12.11 -4.44 16.55
C GLN A 66 12.16 -5.91 16.96
N GLU A 67 11.41 -6.77 16.29
CA GLU A 67 11.48 -8.22 16.50
C GLU A 67 12.63 -8.81 15.69
N ASP A 68 13.21 -8.03 14.76
CA ASP A 68 14.48 -8.37 14.09
C ASP A 68 15.71 -8.20 14.98
N ALA A 69 15.59 -7.54 16.15
CA ALA A 69 16.71 -7.43 17.09
C ALA A 69 17.00 -8.76 17.83
N VAL A 70 16.09 -9.75 17.77
CA VAL A 70 16.26 -11.03 18.49
C VAL A 70 16.67 -12.18 17.55
N SER A 71 16.87 -11.93 16.25
CA SER A 71 17.38 -12.94 15.32
C SER A 71 18.87 -12.79 15.01
N THR A 72 19.66 -12.18 15.89
CA THR A 72 21.09 -12.48 15.98
C THR A 72 21.31 -13.57 17.03
N GLY A 73 20.60 -14.69 16.86
CA GLY A 73 21.05 -15.96 17.41
C GLY A 73 22.38 -16.28 16.76
N ALA A 74 23.47 -15.84 17.40
CA ALA A 74 24.83 -16.20 17.07
C ALA A 74 25.02 -17.70 17.29
N LEU A 75 24.53 -18.50 16.34
CA LEU A 75 24.93 -19.87 16.14
C LEU A 75 25.46 -19.90 14.71
N SER A 76 26.77 -20.09 14.60
CA SER A 76 27.49 -20.25 13.34
C SER A 76 26.77 -21.27 12.45
N ARG A 77 25.95 -20.78 11.53
CA ARG A 77 25.25 -21.62 10.56
C ARG A 77 26.22 -22.07 9.48
N ASP A 78 26.15 -23.33 9.08
CA ASP A 78 26.85 -23.79 7.88
C ASP A 78 26.28 -23.05 6.65
N PRO A 79 27.09 -22.37 5.84
CA PRO A 79 26.63 -21.68 4.64
C PRO A 79 25.99 -22.61 3.59
N SER A 80 26.20 -23.93 3.71
CA SER A 80 25.58 -24.95 2.87
C SER A 80 24.17 -25.32 3.32
N GLU A 81 23.76 -24.91 4.53
CA GLU A 81 22.43 -25.20 5.06
C GLU A 81 21.39 -24.25 4.43
N PRO A 82 20.35 -24.77 3.74
CA PRO A 82 19.31 -23.93 3.21
C PRO A 82 18.56 -23.23 4.36
N PRO A 83 18.15 -21.97 4.20
CA PRO A 83 17.38 -21.29 5.22
C PRO A 83 16.07 -22.01 5.47
N SER A 84 15.94 -22.64 6.63
CA SER A 84 14.63 -23.00 7.17
C SER A 84 13.91 -21.69 7.49
N ILE A 85 12.98 -21.28 6.63
CA ILE A 85 12.07 -20.16 6.87
C ILE A 85 10.82 -20.76 7.51
N PRO A 86 10.66 -20.71 8.84
CA PRO A 86 9.38 -21.06 9.44
C PRO A 86 8.35 -20.04 8.93
N GLY A 87 7.32 -20.54 8.23
CA GLY A 87 6.20 -19.70 7.81
C GLY A 87 5.54 -19.06 9.03
N ARG A 88 5.20 -17.78 8.92
CA ARG A 88 4.43 -17.07 9.95
C ARG A 88 2.94 -17.28 9.69
N GLN A 89 2.23 -17.91 10.62
CA GLN A 89 0.79 -17.98 10.56
C GLN A 89 0.21 -16.58 10.82
N VAL A 90 -0.43 -16.00 9.81
CA VAL A 90 -1.17 -14.74 9.96
C VAL A 90 -2.54 -15.03 10.57
N PRO A 91 -3.09 -14.16 11.44
CA PRO A 91 -4.47 -14.30 11.89
C PRO A 91 -5.41 -14.32 10.69
N LEU A 92 -6.30 -15.30 10.63
CA LEU A 92 -7.39 -15.31 9.66
C LEU A 92 -8.22 -14.05 9.89
N GLN A 93 -8.22 -13.15 8.90
CA GLN A 93 -9.24 -12.11 8.84
C GLN A 93 -10.56 -12.85 8.66
N ASN A 94 -11.53 -12.62 9.54
CA ASN A 94 -12.86 -13.22 9.41
C ASN A 94 -13.34 -12.94 7.98
N GLU A 95 -13.39 -14.02 7.21
CA GLU A 95 -13.80 -14.02 5.81
C GLU A 95 -15.22 -13.46 5.83
N ALA A 96 -15.45 -12.36 5.11
CA ALA A 96 -16.81 -11.93 4.85
C ALA A 96 -17.50 -13.15 4.24
N ASP A 97 -18.56 -13.64 4.90
CA ASP A 97 -19.22 -14.93 4.62
C ASP A 97 -19.22 -15.18 3.11
N ASP A 98 -18.44 -16.15 2.63
CA ASP A 98 -18.24 -16.39 1.20
C ASP A 98 -19.57 -16.51 0.46
N GLN A 99 -20.61 -16.95 1.18
CA GLN A 99 -22.00 -16.97 0.77
C GLN A 99 -22.50 -15.60 0.27
N ASP A 100 -22.25 -14.50 1.00
CA ASP A 100 -22.65 -13.13 0.65
C ASP A 100 -21.94 -12.63 -0.63
N VAL A 101 -20.65 -12.96 -0.77
CA VAL A 101 -19.88 -12.62 -1.98
C VAL A 101 -20.44 -13.37 -3.20
N THR A 102 -20.75 -14.65 -3.05
CA THR A 102 -21.32 -15.44 -4.15
C THR A 102 -22.72 -14.98 -4.56
N GLU A 103 -23.57 -14.60 -3.59
CA GLU A 103 -24.92 -14.10 -3.87
C GLU A 103 -24.86 -12.78 -4.63
N ARG A 104 -24.01 -11.84 -4.20
CA ARG A 104 -23.81 -10.56 -4.88
C ARG A 104 -23.31 -10.73 -6.31
N LEU A 105 -22.32 -11.59 -6.53
CA LEU A 105 -21.79 -11.87 -7.88
C LEU A 105 -22.86 -12.48 -8.81
N ALA A 106 -23.74 -13.33 -8.28
CA ALA A 106 -24.84 -13.89 -9.05
C ALA A 106 -25.87 -12.83 -9.46
N VAL A 107 -26.20 -11.90 -8.56
CA VAL A 107 -27.12 -10.78 -8.83
C VAL A 107 -26.54 -9.85 -9.89
N GLU A 108 -25.29 -9.43 -9.73
CA GLU A 108 -24.60 -8.53 -10.67
C GLU A 108 -24.58 -9.11 -12.10
N GLY A 109 -24.29 -10.42 -12.24
CA GLY A 109 -24.28 -11.09 -13.55
C GLY A 109 -25.66 -11.16 -14.22
N VAL A 110 -26.75 -11.27 -13.46
CA VAL A 110 -28.12 -11.25 -14.01
C VAL A 110 -28.48 -9.86 -14.51
N GLU A 111 -28.14 -8.82 -13.77
CA GLU A 111 -28.39 -7.42 -14.16
C GLU A 111 -27.63 -7.04 -15.42
N GLU A 112 -26.36 -7.44 -15.53
CA GLU A 112 -25.54 -7.21 -16.72
C GLU A 112 -26.13 -7.91 -17.95
N ALA A 113 -26.55 -9.16 -17.82
CA ALA A 113 -27.19 -9.91 -18.91
C ALA A 113 -28.51 -9.26 -19.37
N GLN A 114 -29.33 -8.73 -18.45
CA GLN A 114 -30.55 -8.01 -18.79
C GLN A 114 -30.25 -6.70 -19.52
N HIS A 115 -29.24 -5.97 -19.07
CA HIS A 115 -28.79 -4.75 -19.72
C HIS A 115 -28.35 -5.02 -21.17
N ASP A 116 -27.57 -6.07 -21.39
CA ASP A 116 -27.12 -6.48 -22.72
C ASP A 116 -28.29 -6.90 -23.63
N GLN A 117 -29.28 -7.61 -23.10
CA GLN A 117 -30.49 -7.96 -23.86
C GLN A 117 -31.26 -6.71 -24.30
N MET A 118 -31.41 -5.71 -23.42
CA MET A 118 -32.07 -4.45 -23.77
C MET A 118 -31.32 -3.70 -24.87
N LEU A 119 -29.98 -3.62 -24.78
CA LEU A 119 -29.15 -2.98 -25.80
C LEU A 119 -29.23 -3.72 -27.14
N ALA A 120 -29.17 -5.05 -27.13
CA ALA A 120 -29.29 -5.87 -28.34
C ALA A 120 -30.67 -5.71 -29.00
N ALA A 121 -31.75 -5.68 -28.23
CA ALA A 121 -33.10 -5.45 -28.73
C ALA A 121 -33.25 -4.06 -29.39
N ARG A 122 -32.67 -3.01 -28.78
CA ARG A 122 -32.65 -1.65 -29.36
C ARG A 122 -31.86 -1.62 -30.67
N ARG A 123 -30.69 -2.25 -30.73
CA ARG A 123 -29.87 -2.33 -31.95
C ARG A 123 -30.60 -3.06 -33.08
N ARG A 124 -31.30 -4.16 -32.79
CA ARG A 124 -32.10 -4.92 -33.77
C ARG A 124 -33.32 -4.15 -34.30
N ARG A 125 -33.88 -3.23 -33.51
CA ARG A 125 -35.02 -2.39 -33.93
C ARG A 125 -34.61 -1.21 -34.81
N ASN A 126 -33.35 -0.76 -34.69
CA ASN A 126 -32.81 0.38 -35.43
C ASN A 126 -31.99 -0.03 -36.68
N SER A 127 -32.04 -1.30 -37.06
CA SER A 127 -31.46 -1.86 -38.30
C SER A 127 -32.55 -2.35 -39.22
#